data_AF-A0A066XW21-F1
#
_entry.id   AF-A0A066XW21-F1
#
_cell.length_a   1.000
_cell.length_b   1.000
_cell.length_c   1.000
_cell.angle_alpha   90.00
_cell.angle_beta   90.00
_cell.angle_gamma   90.00
#
_symmetry.space_group_name_H-M   'P 1'
#
loop_
_entity.id
_entity.type
_entity.pdbx_description
1 polymer ?
#
loop_
_entity_poly.entity_id
_entity_poly.type
_entity_poly.pdbx_seq_one_letter_code
_entity_poly.pdbx_strand_id
1 'polypeptide(L)'
;MAIGVALLAFIAFCAWRLYTAIKLKNRLPKGVKPLPGPKGLPFIGRVHDVPAEATWLKFYEWSKEYGPIYQHEMFGSVHIWISSEQVAHDLLGRRNVIYSDRPMIPNLPNNRTSGDYLALLGRTETWKRQRKLCHHLMNQSDKQELHDYPTRERDRFLWLLYQKPSEYREYIEQFTSRTVSRLSWGTAHPSRILRKTTFGLLETISPAGALPNIVSFLMHVPAALSPWKKKEKARYDLESKQFTSNVEYVKDQVEKGTAQPSFISTFINEGLGNEKGKWGDLKEAQSVVGLMAIAGALTIGSPIQSFLLAMLHYPEWQAKLQKEIDEVCGGKCPQWSDREKLPMLRAVVKEVIRWRNPVPTGIPHALEKDDVYNGYFIPAGATIHALEWGITRDESMYPDPESFNPDRWLKPEYPTYKEPLTRFPALDGFSQFGFGRRTCQGIPIVDQDLFLTMGGIAWAFNIQRKRNPDGTEIPVHWNDYTPLLIAKPAFFEFDTIIRSPEKEDLLRSMFEAAKEEEEHEEKMMKLGMPDIDTPGQKKNGGAPMSTKPPSLTMNLRQRKEEGDREKQYREHERDIPGCPGRWATESDIDSGNEKGYVDEDSCSGRSSPTMLP
;
A
#
# COMPACT_ATOMS: atom_id res chain seq x y z
N MET A 1 28.64 -3.54 43.35
CA MET A 1 28.94 -2.45 42.39
C MET A 1 27.93 -2.37 41.24
N ALA A 2 27.65 -3.44 40.49
CA ALA A 2 26.72 -3.40 39.35
C ALA A 2 25.30 -2.89 39.68
N ILE A 3 24.73 -3.29 40.83
CA ILE A 3 23.40 -2.84 41.29
C ILE A 3 23.42 -1.32 41.60
N GLY A 4 24.48 -0.81 42.21
CA GLY A 4 24.62 0.61 42.52
C GLY A 4 24.79 1.49 41.28
N VAL A 5 25.52 1.00 40.28
CA VAL A 5 25.67 1.68 38.97
C VAL A 5 24.34 1.71 38.21
N ALA A 6 23.60 0.60 38.22
CA ALA A 6 22.26 0.54 37.62
C ALA A 6 21.26 1.50 38.31
N LEU A 7 21.31 1.58 39.65
CA LEU A 7 20.45 2.48 40.42
C LEU A 7 20.78 3.95 40.14
N LEU A 8 22.06 4.31 40.08
CA LEU A 8 22.51 5.68 39.75
C LEU A 8 22.15 6.06 38.31
N ALA A 9 22.30 5.16 37.35
CA ALA A 9 21.88 5.38 35.97
C ALA A 9 20.35 5.59 35.88
N PHE A 10 19.57 4.80 36.62
CA PHE A 10 18.12 4.96 36.70
C PHE A 10 17.72 6.30 37.32
N ILE A 11 18.36 6.72 38.42
CA ILE A 11 18.10 8.01 39.07
C ILE A 11 18.47 9.18 38.14
N ALA A 12 19.64 9.15 37.51
CA ALA A 12 20.08 10.18 36.57
C ALA A 12 19.12 10.30 35.37
N PHE A 13 18.63 9.17 34.88
CA PHE A 13 17.64 9.12 33.80
C PHE A 13 16.26 9.65 34.24
N CYS A 14 15.79 9.28 35.44
CA CYS A 14 14.56 9.83 36.04
C CYS A 14 14.67 11.36 36.21
N ALA A 15 15.81 11.85 36.70
CA ALA A 15 16.07 13.27 36.86
C ALA A 15 16.12 14.01 35.51
N TRP A 16 16.75 13.42 34.49
CA TRP A 16 16.75 13.96 33.12
C TRP A 16 15.33 14.05 32.54
N ARG A 17 14.47 13.05 32.78
CA ARG A 17 13.08 13.07 32.31
C ARG A 17 12.17 14.03 33.08
N LEU A 18 12.34 14.13 34.40
CA LEU A 18 11.65 15.16 35.18
C LEU A 18 12.07 16.55 34.68
N TYR A 19 13.35 16.74 34.39
CA TYR A 19 13.88 17.95 33.78
C TYR A 19 13.27 18.21 32.38
N THR A 20 13.15 17.20 31.51
CA THR A 20 12.52 17.39 30.18
C THR A 20 11.02 17.67 30.29
N ALA A 21 10.28 17.01 31.18
CA ALA A 21 8.87 17.26 31.43
C ALA A 21 8.62 18.68 31.97
N ILE A 22 9.46 19.13 32.91
CA ILE A 22 9.46 20.51 33.41
C ILE A 22 9.81 21.49 32.28
N LYS A 23 10.82 21.18 31.45
CA LYS A 23 11.17 21.99 30.28
C LYS A 23 10.03 22.08 29.27
N LEU A 24 9.30 21.01 29.03
CA LEU A 24 8.14 20.99 28.12
C LEU A 24 7.01 21.86 28.67
N LYS A 25 6.74 21.78 29.98
CA LYS A 25 5.78 22.64 30.67
C LYS A 25 6.21 24.11 30.62
N ASN A 26 7.51 24.39 30.71
CA ASN A 26 8.10 25.72 30.59
C ASN A 26 8.20 26.22 29.13
N ARG A 27 7.95 25.37 28.13
CA ARG A 27 7.88 25.74 26.71
C ARG A 27 6.49 26.19 26.27
N LEU A 28 5.45 25.95 27.07
CA LEU A 28 4.08 26.36 26.72
C LEU A 28 3.97 27.89 26.76
N PRO A 29 3.65 28.56 25.64
CA PRO A 29 3.38 29.98 25.67
C PRO A 29 2.18 30.30 26.57
N LYS A 30 2.14 31.50 27.16
CA LYS A 30 1.03 31.93 28.03
C LYS A 30 -0.31 31.83 27.27
N GLY A 31 -1.30 31.19 27.87
CA GLY A 31 -2.64 31.01 27.29
C GLY A 31 -2.79 29.81 26.35
N VAL A 32 -1.72 29.04 26.09
CA VAL A 32 -1.73 27.87 25.20
C VAL A 32 -1.81 26.59 26.02
N LYS A 33 -2.60 25.62 25.55
CA LYS A 33 -2.80 24.31 26.18
C LYS A 33 -1.98 23.24 25.46
N PRO A 34 -1.54 22.16 26.14
CA PRO A 34 -1.06 20.97 25.44
C PRO A 34 -2.23 20.30 24.69
N LEU A 35 -1.93 19.58 23.60
CA LEU A 35 -2.93 18.74 22.94
C LEU A 35 -3.50 17.69 23.91
N PRO A 36 -4.80 17.33 23.78
CA PRO A 36 -5.38 16.23 24.53
C PRO A 36 -4.75 14.89 24.10
N GLY A 37 -4.96 13.85 24.89
CA GLY A 37 -4.49 12.51 24.55
C GLY A 37 -4.39 11.55 25.73
N PRO A 38 -4.15 10.26 25.45
CA PRO A 38 -4.10 9.23 26.47
C PRO A 38 -2.88 9.40 27.39
N LYS A 39 -3.07 9.08 28.67
CA LYS A 39 -1.99 9.10 29.65
C LYS A 39 -1.07 7.90 29.46
N GLY A 40 0.19 8.17 29.14
CA GLY A 40 1.23 7.15 29.01
C GLY A 40 1.91 6.78 30.33
N LEU A 41 2.54 5.61 30.37
CA LEU A 41 3.44 5.24 31.45
C LEU A 41 4.73 6.08 31.40
N PRO A 42 5.39 6.35 32.53
CA PRO A 42 6.72 6.96 32.52
C PRO A 42 7.68 6.19 31.60
N PHE A 43 8.48 6.91 30.82
CA PHE A 43 9.53 6.40 29.90
C PHE A 43 9.05 5.64 28.66
N ILE A 44 7.98 4.86 28.78
CA ILE A 44 7.43 4.04 27.69
C ILE A 44 6.41 4.83 26.87
N GLY A 45 5.62 5.68 27.53
CA GLY A 45 4.47 6.33 26.92
C GLY A 45 3.26 5.41 26.83
N ARG A 46 2.40 5.61 25.83
CA ARG A 46 1.15 4.85 25.63
C ARG A 46 1.33 3.83 24.51
N VAL A 47 2.05 2.75 24.80
CA VAL A 47 2.35 1.66 23.84
C VAL A 47 1.66 0.35 24.21
N HIS A 48 1.36 0.14 25.50
CA HIS A 48 0.94 -1.15 26.07
C HIS A 48 -0.48 -1.60 25.68
N ASP A 49 -1.31 -0.69 25.18
CA ASP A 49 -2.67 -0.95 24.71
C ASP A 49 -2.86 -0.62 23.21
N VAL A 50 -1.75 -0.38 22.50
CA VAL A 50 -1.74 -0.28 21.04
C VAL A 50 -1.57 -1.71 20.51
N PRO A 51 -2.56 -2.25 19.76
CA PRO A 51 -2.47 -3.61 19.24
C PRO A 51 -1.31 -3.74 18.24
N ALA A 52 -0.72 -4.94 18.14
CA ALA A 52 0.34 -5.20 17.17
C ALA A 52 -0.17 -5.14 15.71
N GLU A 53 -1.44 -5.42 15.52
CA GLU A 53 -2.14 -5.43 14.23
C GLU A 53 -3.22 -4.36 14.19
N ALA A 54 -3.53 -3.88 12.98
CA ALA A 54 -4.58 -2.88 12.76
C ALA A 54 -4.52 -1.64 13.68
N THR A 55 -3.30 -1.16 14.00
CA THR A 55 -3.05 -0.04 14.94
C THR A 55 -3.91 1.20 14.69
N TRP A 56 -4.25 1.48 13.43
CA TRP A 56 -5.11 2.60 13.03
C TRP A 56 -6.49 2.56 13.68
N LEU A 57 -7.02 1.38 14.03
CA LEU A 57 -8.30 1.25 14.74
C LEU A 57 -8.20 1.84 16.15
N LYS A 58 -7.10 1.57 16.86
CA LYS A 58 -6.88 2.15 18.20
C LYS A 58 -6.67 3.65 18.13
N PHE A 59 -5.96 4.13 17.11
CA PHE A 59 -5.79 5.56 16.89
C PHE A 59 -7.11 6.25 16.52
N TYR A 60 -8.00 5.57 15.80
CA TYR A 60 -9.34 6.06 15.52
C TYR A 60 -10.23 6.09 16.77
N GLU A 61 -10.18 5.05 17.60
CA GLU A 61 -10.87 5.01 18.89
C GLU A 61 -10.48 6.23 19.76
N TRP A 62 -9.17 6.50 19.88
CA TRP A 62 -8.69 7.68 20.60
C TRP A 62 -9.10 9.00 19.96
N SER A 63 -9.30 9.06 18.64
CA SER A 63 -9.79 10.28 18.00
C SER A 63 -11.24 10.59 18.37
N LYS A 64 -12.04 9.57 18.73
CA LYS A 64 -13.40 9.77 19.27
C LYS A 64 -13.38 10.25 20.72
N GLU A 65 -12.39 9.86 21.51
CA GLU A 65 -12.25 10.28 22.92
C GLU A 65 -11.61 11.67 23.07
N TYR A 66 -10.51 11.93 22.33
CA TYR A 66 -9.68 13.13 22.50
C TYR A 66 -9.94 14.20 21.44
N GLY A 67 -10.75 13.91 20.44
CA GLY A 67 -11.16 14.84 19.40
C GLY A 67 -10.29 14.78 18.12
N PRO A 68 -10.51 15.74 17.19
CA PRO A 68 -10.00 15.66 15.82
C PRO A 68 -8.47 15.82 15.70
N ILE A 69 -7.82 16.29 16.76
CA ILE A 69 -6.37 16.38 16.89
C ILE A 69 -5.96 16.04 18.33
N TYR A 70 -5.09 15.05 18.49
CA TYR A 70 -4.62 14.62 19.80
C TYR A 70 -3.17 14.12 19.72
N GLN A 71 -2.52 13.95 20.88
CA GLN A 71 -1.13 13.51 20.97
C GLN A 71 -0.95 12.29 21.87
N HIS A 72 0.07 11.48 21.62
CA HIS A 72 0.60 10.54 22.61
C HIS A 72 2.11 10.36 22.45
N GLU A 73 2.77 9.84 23.47
CA GLU A 73 4.20 9.55 23.45
C GLU A 73 4.43 8.04 23.29
N MET A 74 5.42 7.65 22.48
CA MET A 74 5.91 6.29 22.34
C MET A 74 7.44 6.30 22.43
N PHE A 75 8.00 5.69 23.48
CA PHE A 75 9.44 5.59 23.73
C PHE A 75 10.23 6.91 23.51
N GLY A 76 9.70 8.04 24.00
CA GLY A 76 10.37 9.34 23.85
C GLY A 76 9.94 10.16 22.63
N SER A 77 9.26 9.55 21.65
CA SER A 77 8.76 10.22 20.45
C SER A 77 7.35 10.75 20.68
N VAL A 78 7.11 12.01 20.32
CA VAL A 78 5.77 12.63 20.36
C VAL A 78 5.07 12.38 19.03
N HIS A 79 3.91 11.73 19.07
CA HIS A 79 3.05 11.45 17.92
C HIS A 79 1.78 12.27 18.02
N ILE A 80 1.42 12.97 16.96
CA ILE A 80 0.22 13.78 16.85
C ILE A 80 -0.64 13.21 15.73
N TRP A 81 -1.89 12.92 16.04
CA TRP A 81 -2.84 12.28 15.15
C TRP A 81 -3.94 13.25 14.78
N ILE A 82 -4.24 13.32 13.49
CA ILE A 82 -5.24 14.22 12.91
C ILE A 82 -6.28 13.35 12.21
N SER A 83 -7.52 13.38 12.69
CA SER A 83 -8.64 12.60 12.12
C SER A 83 -9.66 13.46 11.36
N SER A 84 -9.46 14.78 11.32
CA SER A 84 -10.29 15.71 10.55
C SER A 84 -9.57 16.18 9.28
N GLU A 85 -10.26 16.10 8.14
CA GLU A 85 -9.71 16.57 6.86
C GLU A 85 -9.37 18.06 6.90
N GLN A 86 -10.23 18.88 7.54
CA GLN A 86 -10.02 20.32 7.69
C GLN A 86 -8.74 20.63 8.47
N VAL A 87 -8.50 19.93 9.58
CA VAL A 87 -7.28 20.10 10.38
C VAL A 87 -6.04 19.65 9.60
N ALA A 88 -6.14 18.53 8.87
CA ALA A 88 -5.05 18.05 8.02
C ALA A 88 -4.73 19.07 6.90
N HIS A 89 -5.76 19.63 6.27
CA HIS A 89 -5.61 20.67 5.27
C HIS A 89 -4.99 21.96 5.84
N ASP A 90 -5.39 22.40 7.03
CA ASP A 90 -4.80 23.59 7.66
C ASP A 90 -3.31 23.40 7.99
N LEU A 91 -2.94 22.26 8.57
CA LEU A 91 -1.57 22.02 9.03
C LEU A 91 -0.65 21.53 7.89
N LEU A 92 -1.03 20.45 7.22
CA LEU A 92 -0.20 19.80 6.19
C LEU A 92 -0.34 20.48 4.82
N GLY A 93 -1.51 21.08 4.55
CA GLY A 93 -1.80 21.80 3.31
C GLY A 93 -1.36 23.27 3.37
N ARG A 94 -1.99 24.10 4.21
CA ARG A 94 -1.73 25.55 4.28
C ARG A 94 -0.43 25.89 4.99
N ARG A 95 -0.10 25.24 6.11
CA ARG A 95 1.16 25.44 6.85
C ARG A 95 2.28 24.50 6.39
N ASN A 96 2.20 23.98 5.16
CA ASN A 96 3.13 22.99 4.60
C ASN A 96 4.62 23.36 4.73
N VAL A 97 4.98 24.65 4.85
CA VAL A 97 6.38 25.10 4.94
C VAL A 97 7.11 24.50 6.13
N ILE A 98 6.42 24.27 7.26
CA ILE A 98 6.98 23.68 8.49
C ILE A 98 6.49 22.26 8.76
N TYR A 99 5.43 21.81 8.06
CA TYR A 99 4.83 20.49 8.21
C TYR A 99 5.22 19.50 7.10
N SER A 100 6.17 19.83 6.21
CA SER A 100 6.53 18.96 5.08
C SER A 100 7.81 18.15 5.28
N ASP A 101 8.40 18.11 6.47
CA ASP A 101 9.57 17.26 6.70
C ASP A 101 9.18 15.79 6.97
N ARG A 102 10.15 14.89 7.03
CA ARG A 102 9.96 13.47 7.35
C ARG A 102 10.66 13.08 8.65
N PRO A 103 10.03 12.24 9.49
CA PRO A 103 10.71 11.71 10.67
C PRO A 103 11.84 10.76 10.27
N MET A 104 12.77 10.54 11.19
CA MET A 104 13.79 9.51 11.03
C MET A 104 13.16 8.13 11.26
N ILE A 105 13.50 7.17 10.41
CA ILE A 105 13.09 5.77 10.58
C ILE A 105 14.24 5.03 11.28
N PRO A 106 14.05 4.49 12.49
CA PRO A 106 15.16 3.90 13.25
C PRO A 106 15.91 2.77 12.51
N ASN A 107 15.18 1.92 11.77
CA ASN A 107 15.78 0.84 10.99
C ASN A 107 16.33 1.29 9.61
N LEU A 108 16.12 2.55 9.22
CA LEU A 108 16.64 3.16 8.00
C LEU A 108 17.08 4.62 8.29
N PRO A 109 18.11 4.83 9.13
CA PRO A 109 18.36 6.15 9.75
C PRO A 109 18.85 7.22 8.76
N ASN A 110 19.34 6.83 7.58
CA ASN A 110 19.74 7.74 6.51
C ASN A 110 18.57 8.18 5.61
N ASN A 111 17.32 7.74 5.90
CA ASN A 111 16.15 8.05 5.07
C ASN A 111 15.98 9.56 4.80
N ARG A 112 16.38 10.40 5.76
CA ARG A 112 16.21 11.85 5.65
C ARG A 112 17.24 12.54 4.75
N THR A 113 18.36 11.90 4.45
CA THR A 113 19.52 12.58 3.82
C THR A 113 20.12 11.86 2.63
N SER A 114 19.94 10.54 2.47
CA SER A 114 20.66 9.77 1.44
C SER A 114 20.28 10.15 0.01
N GLY A 115 19.02 10.56 -0.20
CA GLY A 115 18.47 10.79 -1.54
C GLY A 115 17.94 9.53 -2.23
N ASP A 116 17.95 8.36 -1.56
CA ASP A 116 17.55 7.11 -2.22
C ASP A 116 16.02 6.97 -2.32
N TYR A 117 15.28 7.53 -1.36
CA TYR A 117 13.84 7.33 -1.20
C TYR A 117 13.09 8.66 -1.05
N LEU A 118 12.86 9.37 -2.16
CA LEU A 118 12.05 10.60 -2.29
C LEU A 118 10.83 10.72 -1.35
N ALA A 119 10.03 9.66 -1.19
CA ALA A 119 8.84 9.63 -0.35
C ALA A 119 9.16 9.72 1.16
N LEU A 120 10.32 9.20 1.57
CA LEU A 120 10.84 9.15 2.94
C LEU A 120 11.86 10.25 3.23
N LEU A 121 12.29 10.97 2.19
CA LEU A 121 13.33 11.99 2.25
C LEU A 121 12.88 13.24 3.02
N GLY A 122 13.79 13.76 3.85
CA GLY A 122 13.58 15.00 4.58
C GLY A 122 13.49 16.20 3.64
N ARG A 123 12.99 17.34 4.12
CA ARG A 123 12.82 18.55 3.32
C ARG A 123 14.17 19.23 3.03
N THR A 124 14.86 18.74 2.02
CA THR A 124 16.18 19.21 1.56
C THR A 124 16.13 19.77 0.14
N GLU A 125 17.22 20.39 -0.34
CA GLU A 125 17.33 20.78 -1.75
C GLU A 125 17.32 19.56 -2.69
N THR A 126 17.90 18.43 -2.27
CA THR A 126 17.79 17.16 -2.98
C THR A 126 16.32 16.74 -3.11
N TRP A 127 15.54 16.80 -2.02
CA TRP A 127 14.11 16.49 -2.09
C TRP A 127 13.35 17.40 -3.05
N LYS A 128 13.59 18.72 -3.04
CA LYS A 128 12.95 19.65 -3.96
C LYS A 128 13.25 19.31 -5.42
N ARG A 129 14.53 19.03 -5.72
CA ARG A 129 15.01 18.67 -7.06
C ARG A 129 14.43 17.34 -7.54
N GLN A 130 14.53 16.30 -6.73
CA GLN A 130 13.94 14.99 -7.02
C GLN A 130 12.43 15.04 -7.21
N ARG A 131 11.72 15.81 -6.38
CA ARG A 131 10.26 15.97 -6.50
C ARG A 131 9.88 16.67 -7.80
N LYS A 132 10.65 17.69 -8.19
CA LYS A 132 10.48 18.37 -9.48
C LYS A 132 10.72 17.42 -10.65
N LEU A 133 11.77 16.60 -10.59
CA LEU A 133 12.04 15.58 -11.59
C LEU A 133 10.90 14.56 -11.68
N CYS A 134 10.45 14.01 -10.55
CA CYS A 134 9.34 13.05 -10.48
C CYS A 134 8.08 13.61 -11.14
N HIS A 135 7.70 14.85 -10.82
CA HIS A 135 6.55 15.54 -11.41
C HIS A 135 6.71 15.69 -12.93
N HIS A 136 7.90 16.09 -13.40
CA HIS A 136 8.17 16.24 -14.84
C HIS A 136 8.03 14.91 -15.57
N LEU A 137 8.71 13.86 -15.09
CA LEU A 137 8.68 12.52 -15.70
C LEU A 137 7.26 11.95 -15.73
N MET A 138 6.51 12.09 -14.64
CA MET A 138 5.11 11.66 -14.59
C MET A 138 4.27 12.42 -15.62
N ASN A 139 4.37 13.75 -15.67
CA ASN A 139 3.57 14.55 -16.60
C ASN A 139 3.89 14.23 -18.07
N GLN A 140 5.13 13.85 -18.41
CA GLN A 140 5.44 13.42 -19.78
C GLN A 140 4.80 12.08 -20.12
N SER A 141 4.82 11.12 -19.19
CA SER A 141 4.20 9.81 -19.40
C SER A 141 2.67 9.89 -19.42
N ASP A 142 2.07 10.69 -18.56
CA ASP A 142 0.62 10.94 -18.50
C ASP A 142 0.07 11.55 -19.80
N LYS A 143 0.79 12.51 -20.40
CA LYS A 143 0.44 13.06 -21.73
C LYS A 143 0.42 12.02 -22.85
N GLN A 144 1.11 10.90 -22.65
CA GLN A 144 1.16 9.77 -23.58
C GLN A 144 0.27 8.62 -23.10
N GLU A 145 -0.67 8.91 -22.19
CA GLU A 145 -1.63 7.95 -21.60
C GLU A 145 -0.93 6.70 -21.05
N LEU A 146 0.24 6.90 -20.42
CA LEU A 146 1.08 5.85 -19.84
C LEU A 146 1.51 4.76 -20.83
N HIS A 147 1.59 5.12 -22.13
CA HIS A 147 2.08 4.28 -23.22
C HIS A 147 1.29 2.96 -23.39
N ASP A 148 0.02 2.94 -22.99
CA ASP A 148 -0.86 1.76 -23.01
C ASP A 148 -0.38 0.57 -22.14
N TYR A 149 0.69 0.73 -21.37
CA TYR A 149 1.21 -0.32 -20.50
C TYR A 149 0.19 -0.84 -19.47
N PRO A 150 -0.64 0.02 -18.82
CA PRO A 150 -1.72 -0.46 -17.96
C PRO A 150 -2.72 -1.39 -18.66
N THR A 151 -3.12 -1.09 -19.90
CA THR A 151 -4.06 -1.91 -20.69
C THR A 151 -3.47 -3.27 -20.99
N ARG A 152 -2.22 -3.30 -21.47
CA ARG A 152 -1.49 -4.52 -21.81
C ARG A 152 -1.36 -5.46 -20.60
N GLU A 153 -0.96 -4.92 -19.46
CA GLU A 153 -0.81 -5.73 -18.25
C GLU A 153 -2.17 -6.13 -17.65
N ARG A 154 -3.22 -5.31 -17.84
CA ARG A 154 -4.60 -5.66 -17.47
C ARG A 154 -5.08 -6.86 -18.26
N ASP A 155 -4.87 -6.87 -19.58
CA ASP A 155 -5.29 -7.97 -20.46
C ASP A 155 -4.64 -9.30 -20.02
N ARG A 156 -3.32 -9.26 -19.75
CA ARG A 156 -2.60 -10.39 -19.18
C ARG A 156 -3.14 -10.82 -17.82
N PHE A 157 -3.40 -9.87 -16.93
CA PHE A 157 -3.91 -10.12 -15.59
C PHE A 157 -5.27 -10.82 -15.62
N LEU A 158 -6.22 -10.35 -16.45
CA LEU A 158 -7.55 -10.96 -16.53
C LEU A 158 -7.49 -12.42 -17.01
N TRP A 159 -6.63 -12.72 -17.98
CA TRP A 159 -6.43 -14.09 -18.45
C TRP A 159 -5.89 -15.01 -17.36
N LEU A 160 -4.88 -14.55 -16.61
CA LEU A 160 -4.34 -15.33 -15.49
C LEU A 160 -5.37 -15.54 -14.38
N LEU A 161 -6.14 -14.50 -14.05
CA LEU A 161 -7.21 -14.58 -13.06
C LEU A 161 -8.28 -15.58 -13.48
N TYR A 162 -8.66 -15.61 -14.76
CA TYR A 162 -9.59 -16.61 -15.32
C TYR A 162 -9.05 -18.04 -15.16
N GLN A 163 -7.77 -18.27 -15.47
CA GLN A 163 -7.17 -19.60 -15.44
C GLN A 163 -7.04 -20.16 -14.00
N LYS A 164 -6.70 -19.31 -13.03
CA LYS A 164 -6.44 -19.77 -11.66
C LYS A 164 -6.74 -18.69 -10.61
N PRO A 165 -8.02 -18.44 -10.27
CA PRO A 165 -8.40 -17.35 -9.36
C PRO A 165 -7.80 -17.46 -7.95
N SER A 166 -7.44 -18.67 -7.50
CA SER A 166 -6.79 -18.88 -6.20
C SER A 166 -5.44 -18.16 -6.05
N GLU A 167 -4.79 -17.78 -7.16
CA GLU A 167 -3.49 -17.07 -7.17
C GLU A 167 -3.66 -15.55 -7.33
N TYR A 168 -4.86 -14.99 -7.13
CA TYR A 168 -5.17 -13.59 -7.38
C TYR A 168 -4.15 -12.60 -6.80
N ARG A 169 -3.61 -12.86 -5.60
CA ARG A 169 -2.59 -12.02 -4.96
C ARG A 169 -1.32 -11.93 -5.79
N GLU A 170 -0.83 -13.06 -6.27
CA GLU A 170 0.35 -13.13 -7.13
C GLU A 170 0.10 -12.39 -8.44
N TYR A 171 -1.07 -12.57 -9.06
CA TYR A 171 -1.41 -11.93 -10.32
C TYR A 171 -1.61 -10.42 -10.20
N ILE A 172 -2.23 -9.95 -9.11
CA ILE A 172 -2.36 -8.52 -8.82
C ILE A 172 -0.98 -7.89 -8.61
N GLU A 173 -0.09 -8.55 -7.89
CA GLU A 173 1.26 -8.02 -7.68
C GLU A 173 2.12 -8.08 -8.96
N GLN A 174 1.91 -9.09 -9.82
CA GLN A 174 2.50 -9.11 -11.15
C GLN A 174 1.99 -7.94 -12.00
N PHE A 175 0.68 -7.69 -12.04
CA PHE A 175 0.09 -6.56 -12.76
C PHE A 175 0.77 -5.24 -12.36
N THR A 176 0.72 -4.88 -11.07
CA THR A 176 1.25 -3.59 -10.60
C THR A 176 2.75 -3.45 -10.83
N SER A 177 3.52 -4.50 -10.55
CA SER A 177 4.98 -4.46 -10.69
C SER A 177 5.46 -4.48 -12.14
N ARG A 178 4.75 -5.16 -13.04
CA ARG A 178 5.08 -5.18 -14.47
C ARG A 178 4.74 -3.85 -15.12
N THR A 179 3.56 -3.29 -14.86
CA THR A 179 3.16 -1.95 -15.35
C THR A 179 4.20 -0.90 -14.96
N VAL A 180 4.55 -0.81 -13.67
CA VAL A 180 5.49 0.22 -13.23
C VAL A 180 6.93 -0.03 -13.69
N SER A 181 7.31 -1.29 -13.93
CA SER A 181 8.63 -1.62 -14.51
C SER A 181 8.72 -1.14 -15.96
N ARG A 182 7.65 -1.31 -16.75
CA ARG A 182 7.56 -0.78 -18.11
C ARG A 182 7.62 0.74 -18.12
N LEU A 183 6.86 1.40 -17.26
CA LEU A 183 6.92 2.86 -17.11
C LEU A 183 8.32 3.34 -16.68
N SER A 184 9.02 2.58 -15.84
CA SER A 184 10.32 2.98 -15.30
C SER A 184 11.49 2.74 -16.26
N TRP A 185 11.49 1.59 -16.95
CA TRP A 185 12.64 1.10 -17.73
C TRP A 185 12.29 0.55 -19.12
N GLY A 186 11.04 0.67 -19.55
CA GLY A 186 10.60 0.24 -20.89
C GLY A 186 10.44 -1.27 -21.03
N THR A 187 10.49 -2.02 -19.93
CA THR A 187 10.35 -3.49 -19.93
C THR A 187 9.79 -4.01 -18.61
N ALA A 188 9.03 -5.11 -18.66
CA ALA A 188 8.52 -5.81 -17.48
C ALA A 188 9.56 -6.72 -16.78
N HIS A 189 10.73 -6.96 -17.40
CA HIS A 189 11.74 -7.90 -16.91
C HIS A 189 12.18 -7.69 -15.42
N PRO A 190 12.34 -6.44 -14.93
CA PRO A 190 12.77 -6.20 -13.54
C PRO A 190 11.70 -6.51 -12.48
N SER A 191 10.44 -6.70 -12.86
CA SER A 191 9.27 -6.77 -11.98
C SER A 191 9.42 -7.77 -10.83
N ARG A 192 9.94 -8.97 -11.11
CA ARG A 192 10.12 -10.03 -10.10
C ARG A 192 11.07 -9.62 -8.98
N ILE A 193 12.22 -9.05 -9.32
CA ILE A 193 13.21 -8.60 -8.33
C ILE A 193 12.69 -7.36 -7.62
N LEU A 194 12.05 -6.44 -8.35
CA LEU A 194 11.42 -5.25 -7.80
C LEU A 194 10.39 -5.59 -6.72
N ARG A 195 9.51 -6.57 -6.94
CA ARG A 195 8.54 -7.02 -5.92
C ARG A 195 9.23 -7.49 -4.63
N LYS A 196 10.27 -8.31 -4.77
CA LYS A 196 11.04 -8.83 -3.65
C LYS A 196 11.70 -7.71 -2.84
N THR A 197 12.38 -6.77 -3.50
CA THR A 197 13.05 -5.66 -2.81
C THR A 197 12.05 -4.66 -2.21
N THR A 198 10.92 -4.42 -2.88
CA THR A 198 9.82 -3.56 -2.42
C THR A 198 9.18 -4.11 -1.15
N PHE A 199 8.83 -5.39 -1.12
CA PHE A 199 8.29 -6.02 0.08
C PHE A 199 9.29 -5.99 1.25
N GLY A 200 10.57 -6.27 0.97
CA GLY A 200 11.63 -6.14 1.97
C GLY A 200 11.77 -4.71 2.52
N LEU A 201 11.61 -3.69 1.67
CA LEU A 201 11.65 -2.29 2.11
C LEU A 201 10.43 -1.96 2.97
N LEU A 202 9.25 -2.46 2.60
CA LEU A 202 8.03 -2.29 3.37
C LEU A 202 8.19 -2.85 4.79
N GLU A 203 8.77 -4.04 4.96
CA GLU A 203 9.12 -4.60 6.27
C GLU A 203 10.13 -3.71 7.02
N THR A 204 11.14 -3.17 6.33
CA THR A 204 12.15 -2.28 6.92
C THR A 204 11.55 -1.00 7.49
N ILE A 205 10.58 -0.38 6.79
CA ILE A 205 10.07 0.96 7.12
C ILE A 205 8.78 0.94 7.94
N SER A 206 8.06 -0.18 7.97
CA SER A 206 6.79 -0.28 8.70
C SER A 206 7.00 -0.26 10.21
N PRO A 207 6.12 0.42 10.98
CA PRO A 207 6.16 0.38 12.44
C PRO A 207 6.11 -1.05 13.00
N ALA A 208 5.22 -1.90 12.46
CA ALA A 208 5.09 -3.30 12.84
C ALA A 208 6.11 -4.25 12.16
N GLY A 209 7.02 -3.73 11.32
CA GLY A 209 7.92 -4.55 10.52
C GLY A 209 9.24 -4.86 11.24
N ALA A 210 10.12 -3.87 11.40
CA ALA A 210 11.41 -4.03 12.06
C ALA A 210 11.34 -3.56 13.51
N LEU A 211 11.78 -4.39 14.47
CA LEU A 211 11.74 -4.08 15.91
C LEU A 211 12.38 -2.72 16.29
N PRO A 212 13.47 -2.24 15.66
CA PRO A 212 14.00 -0.91 15.95
C PRO A 212 13.01 0.23 15.70
N ASN A 213 12.01 0.07 14.83
CA ASN A 213 11.01 1.10 14.57
C ASN A 213 10.03 1.28 15.75
N ILE A 214 9.87 0.24 16.59
CA ILE A 214 9.09 0.30 17.83
C ILE A 214 10.02 0.70 18.98
N VAL A 215 11.14 -0.01 19.11
CA VAL A 215 12.10 0.14 20.21
C VAL A 215 13.32 0.90 19.69
N SER A 216 13.16 2.23 19.58
CA SER A 216 14.10 3.11 18.88
C SER A 216 15.57 2.95 19.29
N PHE A 217 15.88 2.70 20.56
CA PHE A 217 17.27 2.57 21.01
C PHE A 217 18.03 1.40 20.36
N LEU A 218 17.32 0.39 19.82
CA LEU A 218 17.94 -0.73 19.09
C LEU A 218 18.63 -0.28 17.81
N MET A 219 18.32 0.92 17.30
CA MET A 219 19.04 1.50 16.15
C MET A 219 20.53 1.71 16.43
N HIS A 220 20.94 1.82 17.69
CA HIS A 220 22.34 2.01 18.09
C HIS A 220 23.14 0.70 18.15
N VAL A 221 22.47 -0.47 18.05
CA VAL A 221 23.17 -1.76 18.03
C VAL A 221 24.12 -1.82 16.83
N PRO A 222 25.42 -2.14 17.03
CA PRO A 222 26.40 -2.22 15.93
C PRO A 222 25.98 -3.19 14.83
N ALA A 223 26.34 -2.91 13.58
CA ALA A 223 25.92 -3.72 12.42
C ALA A 223 26.33 -5.20 12.52
N ALA A 224 27.46 -5.50 13.18
CA ALA A 224 27.91 -6.87 13.42
C ALA A 224 26.93 -7.69 14.28
N LEU A 225 26.18 -7.05 15.18
CA LEU A 225 25.24 -7.68 16.11
C LEU A 225 23.77 -7.47 15.73
N SER A 226 23.48 -6.51 14.85
CA SER A 226 22.11 -6.16 14.46
C SER A 226 21.63 -7.02 13.28
N PRO A 227 20.72 -7.98 13.48
CA PRO A 227 20.15 -8.77 12.37
C PRO A 227 19.37 -7.89 11.39
N TRP A 228 18.71 -6.84 11.88
CA TRP A 228 17.92 -5.92 11.05
C TRP A 228 18.81 -5.10 10.11
N LYS A 229 19.95 -4.58 10.60
CA LYS A 229 20.92 -3.88 9.74
C LYS A 229 21.54 -4.78 8.69
N LYS A 230 21.80 -6.06 9.02
CA LYS A 230 22.32 -7.05 8.05
C LYS A 230 21.27 -7.35 6.97
N LYS A 231 20.02 -7.61 7.37
CA LYS A 231 18.90 -7.85 6.45
C LYS A 231 18.70 -6.64 5.53
N GLU A 232 18.67 -5.44 6.10
CA GLU A 232 18.48 -4.20 5.36
C GLU A 232 19.63 -3.92 4.40
N LYS A 233 20.89 -4.13 4.83
CA LYS A 233 22.04 -3.99 3.93
C LYS A 233 21.96 -4.95 2.74
N ALA A 234 21.63 -6.23 2.97
CA ALA A 234 21.51 -7.21 1.89
C ALA A 234 20.39 -6.86 0.90
N ARG A 235 19.26 -6.35 1.41
CA ARG A 235 18.15 -5.84 0.59
C ARG A 235 18.61 -4.64 -0.25
N TYR A 236 19.23 -3.64 0.38
CA TYR A 236 19.72 -2.42 -0.28
C TYR A 236 20.76 -2.74 -1.36
N ASP A 237 21.71 -3.65 -1.09
CA ASP A 237 22.73 -4.04 -2.06
C ASP A 237 22.10 -4.70 -3.31
N LEU A 238 21.08 -5.56 -3.11
CA LEU A 238 20.32 -6.17 -4.21
C LEU A 238 19.54 -5.13 -5.03
N GLU A 239 18.85 -4.22 -4.35
CA GLU A 239 18.07 -3.14 -4.99
C GLU A 239 18.96 -2.18 -5.78
N SER A 240 20.06 -1.73 -5.17
CA SER A 240 21.02 -0.82 -5.81
C SER A 240 21.65 -1.45 -7.05
N LYS A 241 22.01 -2.74 -6.98
CA LYS A 241 22.47 -3.50 -8.15
C LYS A 241 21.38 -3.54 -9.23
N GLN A 242 20.15 -3.90 -8.87
CA GLN A 242 19.03 -3.97 -9.82
C GLN A 242 18.80 -2.64 -10.53
N PHE A 243 18.70 -1.53 -9.79
CA PHE A 243 18.42 -0.22 -10.37
C PHE A 243 19.55 0.25 -11.27
N THR A 244 20.81 -0.04 -10.90
CA THR A 244 21.97 0.30 -11.73
C THR A 244 21.93 -0.48 -13.04
N SER A 245 21.72 -1.80 -13.00
CA SER A 245 21.60 -2.63 -14.21
C SER A 245 20.41 -2.25 -15.09
N ASN A 246 19.28 -1.83 -14.51
CA ASN A 246 18.14 -1.36 -15.28
C ASN A 246 18.44 -0.04 -16.03
N VAL A 247 19.15 0.89 -15.39
CA VAL A 247 19.56 2.14 -16.04
C VAL A 247 20.58 1.87 -17.14
N GLU A 248 21.54 0.98 -16.90
CA GLU A 248 22.50 0.54 -17.93
C GLU A 248 21.79 -0.08 -19.14
N TYR A 249 20.79 -0.94 -18.90
CA TYR A 249 19.95 -1.50 -19.95
C TYR A 249 19.26 -0.40 -20.77
N VAL A 250 18.60 0.57 -20.13
CA VAL A 250 17.90 1.63 -20.87
C VAL A 250 18.88 2.48 -21.69
N LYS A 251 20.06 2.79 -21.15
CA LYS A 251 21.10 3.53 -21.89
C LYS A 251 21.53 2.79 -23.16
N ASP A 252 21.80 1.50 -23.04
CA ASP A 252 22.17 0.63 -24.16
C ASP A 252 21.06 0.61 -25.24
N GLN A 253 19.78 0.55 -24.84
CA GLN A 253 18.68 0.61 -25.79
C GLN A 253 18.53 1.99 -26.45
N VAL A 254 18.81 3.08 -25.73
CA VAL A 254 18.80 4.44 -26.30
C VAL A 254 19.91 4.58 -27.34
N GLU A 255 21.11 4.10 -27.04
CA GLU A 255 22.26 4.11 -27.97
C GLU A 255 21.99 3.31 -29.25
N LYS A 256 21.22 2.21 -29.14
CA LYS A 256 20.80 1.38 -30.29
C LYS A 256 19.60 1.94 -31.06
N GLY A 257 18.92 2.96 -30.54
CA GLY A 257 17.68 3.47 -31.12
C GLY A 257 16.47 2.53 -30.96
N THR A 258 16.53 1.59 -30.01
CA THR A 258 15.48 0.58 -29.75
C THR A 258 14.78 0.78 -28.39
N ALA A 259 15.09 1.85 -27.66
CA ALA A 259 14.51 2.12 -26.35
C ALA A 259 12.99 2.32 -26.43
N GLN A 260 12.28 1.53 -25.62
CA GLN A 260 10.87 1.76 -25.35
C GLN A 260 10.67 3.04 -24.50
N PRO A 261 9.51 3.70 -24.61
CA PRO A 261 9.16 4.83 -23.74
C PRO A 261 9.20 4.43 -22.26
N SER A 262 9.91 5.22 -21.46
CA SER A 262 10.07 5.01 -20.02
C SER A 262 10.59 6.28 -19.34
N PHE A 263 10.47 6.37 -18.01
CA PHE A 263 10.98 7.51 -17.26
C PHE A 263 12.49 7.70 -17.42
N ILE A 264 13.28 6.62 -17.47
CA ILE A 264 14.73 6.75 -17.69
C ILE A 264 15.05 7.13 -19.14
N SER A 265 14.34 6.58 -20.14
CA SER A 265 14.58 6.98 -21.53
C SER A 265 14.15 8.43 -21.78
N THR A 266 13.06 8.91 -21.17
CA THR A 266 12.67 10.33 -21.16
C THR A 266 13.77 11.20 -20.54
N PHE A 267 14.31 10.83 -19.37
CA PHE A 267 15.40 11.58 -18.73
C PHE A 267 16.63 11.73 -19.62
N ILE A 268 17.01 10.65 -20.32
CA ILE A 268 18.17 10.62 -21.22
C ILE A 268 17.89 11.44 -22.48
N ASN A 269 16.77 11.18 -23.16
CA ASN A 269 16.44 11.77 -24.46
C ASN A 269 16.18 13.29 -24.38
N GLU A 270 15.61 13.77 -23.28
CA GLU A 270 15.42 15.21 -23.06
C GLU A 270 16.70 15.91 -22.56
N GLY A 271 17.79 15.18 -22.36
CA GLY A 271 19.06 15.76 -21.91
C GLY A 271 18.98 16.38 -20.50
N LEU A 272 18.06 15.93 -19.66
CA LEU A 272 17.79 16.55 -18.34
C LEU A 272 19.03 16.52 -17.44
N GLY A 273 19.88 15.50 -17.56
CA GLY A 273 21.15 15.39 -16.85
C GLY A 273 22.17 16.49 -17.18
N ASN A 274 21.98 17.25 -18.25
CA ASN A 274 22.82 18.40 -18.60
C ASN A 274 22.51 19.64 -17.73
N GLU A 275 21.28 19.75 -17.20
CA GLU A 275 20.87 20.82 -16.26
C GLU A 275 20.95 20.33 -14.79
N LYS A 276 22.12 19.85 -14.34
CA LYS A 276 22.29 19.20 -13.01
C LYS A 276 21.69 19.98 -11.83
N GLY A 277 21.79 21.30 -11.84
CA GLY A 277 21.23 22.17 -10.78
C GLY A 277 19.70 22.17 -10.68
N LYS A 278 19.02 21.70 -11.73
CA LYS A 278 17.55 21.72 -11.87
C LYS A 278 16.92 20.34 -11.79
N TRP A 279 17.54 19.32 -12.39
CA TRP A 279 16.97 17.96 -12.51
C TRP A 279 17.78 16.88 -11.80
N GLY A 280 19.03 17.16 -11.42
CA GLY A 280 19.95 16.16 -10.88
C GLY A 280 20.72 15.43 -11.99
N ASP A 281 21.59 14.52 -11.59
CA ASP A 281 22.30 13.64 -12.52
C ASP A 281 21.58 12.29 -12.70
N LEU A 282 22.17 11.39 -13.49
CA LEU A 282 21.58 10.09 -13.76
C LEU A 282 21.46 9.21 -12.50
N LYS A 283 22.35 9.37 -11.50
CA LYS A 283 22.26 8.61 -10.25
C LYS A 283 21.09 9.09 -9.40
N GLU A 284 20.83 10.39 -9.41
CA GLU A 284 19.65 10.95 -8.78
C GLU A 284 18.37 10.51 -9.52
N ALA A 285 18.36 10.53 -10.85
CA ALA A 285 17.25 10.02 -11.66
C ALA A 285 16.98 8.53 -11.40
N GLN A 286 18.03 7.70 -11.28
CA GLN A 286 17.91 6.30 -10.87
C GLN A 286 17.18 6.15 -9.54
N SER A 287 17.47 7.00 -8.57
CA SER A 287 16.85 6.96 -7.23
C SER A 287 15.38 7.41 -7.28
N VAL A 288 15.09 8.46 -8.06
CA VAL A 288 13.72 8.95 -8.28
C VAL A 288 12.86 7.88 -8.95
N VAL A 289 13.31 7.35 -10.09
CA VAL A 289 12.58 6.33 -10.85
C VAL A 289 12.50 5.02 -10.06
N GLY A 290 13.57 4.63 -9.38
CA GLY A 290 13.58 3.45 -8.51
C GLY A 290 12.49 3.52 -7.44
N LEU A 291 12.31 4.66 -6.79
CA LEU A 291 11.22 4.82 -5.83
C LEU A 291 9.84 4.90 -6.50
N MET A 292 9.70 5.53 -7.66
CA MET A 292 8.44 5.50 -8.42
C MET A 292 8.04 4.05 -8.71
N ALA A 293 9.00 3.21 -9.10
CA ALA A 293 8.81 1.77 -9.30
C ALA A 293 8.38 1.05 -8.00
N ILE A 294 9.08 1.28 -6.89
CA ILE A 294 8.74 0.69 -5.58
C ILE A 294 7.30 1.06 -5.16
N ALA A 295 6.93 2.35 -5.28
CA ALA A 295 5.62 2.82 -4.88
C ALA A 295 4.50 2.21 -5.73
N GLY A 296 4.65 2.21 -7.05
CA GLY A 296 3.67 1.64 -7.97
C GLY A 296 3.53 0.12 -7.85
N ALA A 297 4.61 -0.59 -7.52
CA ALA A 297 4.60 -2.05 -7.49
C ALA A 297 3.71 -2.68 -6.41
N LEU A 298 3.38 -1.96 -5.32
CA LEU A 298 2.70 -2.57 -4.18
C LEU A 298 1.43 -1.84 -3.71
N THR A 299 1.36 -0.52 -3.87
CA THR A 299 0.27 0.29 -3.29
C THR A 299 -1.08 0.08 -3.99
N ILE A 300 -1.06 -0.09 -5.32
CA ILE A 300 -2.24 -0.27 -6.18
C ILE A 300 -2.87 -1.65 -5.99
N GLY A 301 -2.11 -2.65 -5.55
CA GLY A 301 -2.63 -4.00 -5.32
C GLY A 301 -3.64 -4.07 -4.17
N SER A 302 -3.49 -3.22 -3.15
CA SER A 302 -4.43 -3.15 -2.01
C SER A 302 -5.87 -2.81 -2.43
N PRO A 303 -6.13 -1.73 -3.19
CA PRO A 303 -7.49 -1.44 -3.65
C PRO A 303 -8.03 -2.47 -4.63
N ILE A 304 -7.22 -3.12 -5.48
CA ILE A 304 -7.72 -4.21 -6.35
C ILE A 304 -8.20 -5.39 -5.51
N GLN A 305 -7.47 -5.77 -4.46
CA GLN A 305 -7.91 -6.82 -3.53
C GLN A 305 -9.15 -6.40 -2.73
N SER A 306 -9.22 -5.13 -2.32
CA SER A 306 -10.38 -4.59 -1.60
C SER A 306 -11.62 -4.47 -2.49
N PHE A 307 -11.45 -4.28 -3.80
CA PHE A 307 -12.53 -4.33 -4.77
C PHE A 307 -13.13 -5.75 -4.86
N LEU A 308 -12.29 -6.79 -4.96
CA LEU A 308 -12.76 -8.18 -4.91
C LEU A 308 -13.55 -8.45 -3.63
N LEU A 309 -13.03 -8.01 -2.48
CA LEU A 309 -13.72 -8.10 -1.20
C LEU A 309 -15.07 -7.36 -1.22
N ALA A 310 -15.13 -6.15 -1.78
CA ALA A 310 -16.36 -5.37 -1.90
C ALA A 310 -17.41 -6.10 -2.74
N MET A 311 -17.03 -6.72 -3.86
CA MET A 311 -17.97 -7.46 -4.72
C MET A 311 -18.58 -8.69 -4.02
N LEU A 312 -17.87 -9.29 -3.06
CA LEU A 312 -18.37 -10.43 -2.25
C LEU A 312 -19.35 -10.03 -1.15
N HIS A 313 -19.24 -8.80 -0.65
CA HIS A 313 -20.11 -8.29 0.42
C HIS A 313 -21.26 -7.42 -0.11
N TYR A 314 -21.09 -6.82 -1.30
CA TYR A 314 -22.05 -5.92 -1.91
C TYR A 314 -22.27 -6.24 -3.41
N PRO A 315 -22.84 -7.42 -3.72
CA PRO A 315 -23.03 -7.89 -5.10
C PRO A 315 -23.97 -7.00 -5.92
N GLU A 316 -24.81 -6.18 -5.29
CA GLU A 316 -25.65 -5.20 -5.97
C GLU A 316 -24.85 -4.13 -6.71
N TRP A 317 -23.68 -3.74 -6.18
CA TRP A 317 -22.80 -2.80 -6.88
C TRP A 317 -22.07 -3.44 -8.05
N GLN A 318 -21.75 -4.73 -7.93
CA GLN A 318 -21.24 -5.50 -9.07
C GLN A 318 -22.23 -5.46 -10.23
N ALA A 319 -23.52 -5.73 -9.97
CA ALA A 319 -24.55 -5.70 -10.99
C ALA A 319 -24.76 -4.31 -11.62
N LYS A 320 -24.78 -3.24 -10.81
CA LYS A 320 -24.89 -1.85 -11.29
C LYS A 320 -23.68 -1.45 -12.16
N LEU A 321 -22.48 -1.80 -11.72
CA LEU A 321 -21.25 -1.53 -12.46
C LEU A 321 -21.22 -2.27 -13.79
N GLN A 322 -21.56 -3.56 -13.78
CA GLN A 322 -21.65 -4.39 -14.98
C GLN A 322 -22.64 -3.81 -15.99
N LYS A 323 -23.81 -3.33 -15.52
CA LYS A 323 -24.81 -2.69 -16.37
C LYS A 323 -24.27 -1.45 -17.08
N GLU A 324 -23.61 -0.53 -16.35
CA GLU A 324 -23.00 0.66 -16.97
C GLU A 324 -21.96 0.26 -18.02
N ILE A 325 -21.07 -0.69 -17.69
CA ILE A 325 -20.04 -1.16 -18.60
C ILE A 325 -20.64 -1.80 -19.86
N ASP A 326 -21.65 -2.65 -19.72
CA ASP A 326 -22.26 -3.32 -20.87
C ASP A 326 -22.96 -2.32 -21.80
N GLU A 327 -23.65 -1.32 -21.23
CA GLU A 327 -24.35 -0.27 -21.99
C GLU A 327 -23.38 0.67 -22.72
N VAL A 328 -22.28 1.07 -22.08
CA VAL A 328 -21.34 2.05 -22.63
C VAL A 328 -20.31 1.42 -23.57
N CYS A 329 -19.76 0.25 -23.21
CA CYS A 329 -18.67 -0.39 -23.95
C CYS A 329 -19.16 -1.37 -25.03
N GLY A 330 -20.47 -1.65 -25.11
CA GLY A 330 -21.06 -2.46 -26.19
C GLY A 330 -20.46 -3.87 -26.28
N GLY A 331 -20.26 -4.52 -25.13
CA GLY A 331 -19.68 -5.87 -25.03
C GLY A 331 -18.15 -5.93 -25.02
N LYS A 332 -17.43 -4.83 -25.30
CA LYS A 332 -15.97 -4.78 -25.24
C LYS A 332 -15.47 -4.50 -23.81
N CYS A 333 -14.23 -4.88 -23.54
CA CYS A 333 -13.57 -4.57 -22.26
C CYS A 333 -13.29 -3.06 -22.17
N PRO A 334 -13.61 -2.38 -21.04
CA PRO A 334 -13.40 -0.94 -20.88
C PRO A 334 -11.97 -0.49 -21.22
N GLN A 335 -11.87 0.63 -21.92
CA GLN A 335 -10.60 1.27 -22.30
C GLN A 335 -10.45 2.61 -21.60
N TRP A 336 -9.22 3.13 -21.52
CA TRP A 336 -8.97 4.42 -20.86
C TRP A 336 -9.70 5.60 -21.52
N SER A 337 -9.98 5.49 -22.81
CA SER A 337 -10.77 6.46 -23.58
C SER A 337 -12.26 6.46 -23.22
N ASP A 338 -12.78 5.41 -22.59
CA ASP A 338 -14.17 5.34 -22.13
C ASP A 338 -14.38 6.05 -20.79
N ARG A 339 -13.29 6.45 -20.11
CA ARG A 339 -13.31 6.88 -18.71
C ARG A 339 -14.36 7.93 -18.41
N GLU A 340 -14.54 8.94 -19.25
CA GLU A 340 -15.48 10.05 -18.99
C GLU A 340 -16.95 9.60 -19.00
N LYS A 341 -17.25 8.52 -19.74
CA LYS A 341 -18.61 7.95 -19.89
C LYS A 341 -18.95 6.90 -18.82
N LEU A 342 -17.99 6.55 -17.96
CA LEU A 342 -18.13 5.51 -16.93
C LEU A 342 -18.05 6.08 -15.50
N PRO A 343 -18.96 7.00 -15.10
CA PRO A 343 -18.95 7.60 -13.77
C PRO A 343 -19.18 6.59 -12.63
N MET A 344 -19.97 5.52 -12.82
CA MET A 344 -20.12 4.45 -11.82
C MET A 344 -18.81 3.71 -11.59
N LEU A 345 -18.07 3.38 -12.65
CA LEU A 345 -16.74 2.78 -12.49
C LEU A 345 -15.78 3.70 -11.71
N ARG A 346 -15.73 4.99 -12.03
CA ARG A 346 -14.89 5.96 -11.27
C ARG A 346 -15.37 6.11 -9.82
N ALA A 347 -16.67 6.05 -9.58
CA ALA A 347 -17.24 6.07 -8.23
C ALA A 347 -16.89 4.82 -7.43
N VAL A 348 -16.93 3.64 -8.04
CA VAL A 348 -16.48 2.39 -7.44
C VAL A 348 -14.99 2.46 -7.09
N VAL A 349 -14.13 2.90 -8.00
CA VAL A 349 -12.69 3.06 -7.74
C VAL A 349 -12.45 3.96 -6.53
N LYS A 350 -13.11 5.13 -6.50
CA LYS A 350 -12.95 6.07 -5.39
C LYS A 350 -13.52 5.55 -4.07
N GLU A 351 -14.66 4.86 -4.12
CA GLU A 351 -15.29 4.27 -2.93
C GLU A 351 -14.47 3.12 -2.34
N VAL A 352 -13.83 2.29 -3.16
CA VAL A 352 -12.96 1.21 -2.67
C VAL A 352 -11.81 1.79 -1.85
N ILE A 353 -11.18 2.86 -2.37
CA ILE A 353 -10.08 3.54 -1.68
C ILE A 353 -10.58 4.20 -0.39
N ARG A 354 -11.75 4.83 -0.40
CA ARG A 354 -12.36 5.47 0.79
C ARG A 354 -12.68 4.43 1.87
N TRP A 355 -13.35 3.35 1.48
CA TRP A 355 -13.83 2.29 2.36
C TRP A 355 -12.66 1.53 3.02
N ARG A 356 -11.63 1.25 2.22
CA ARG A 356 -10.44 0.47 2.61
C ARG A 356 -9.17 1.16 2.12
N ASN A 357 -8.70 2.09 2.95
CA ASN A 357 -7.53 2.91 2.71
C ASN A 357 -6.26 2.05 2.62
N PRO A 358 -5.48 2.12 1.51
CA PRO A 358 -4.21 1.41 1.42
C PRO A 358 -3.18 1.88 2.45
N VAL A 359 -3.27 3.13 2.90
CA VAL A 359 -2.37 3.73 3.90
C VAL A 359 -3.22 4.35 5.03
N PRO A 360 -3.78 3.54 5.95
CA PRO A 360 -4.80 4.00 6.90
C PRO A 360 -4.29 5.02 7.93
N THR A 361 -2.99 5.05 8.22
CA THR A 361 -2.35 6.02 9.12
C THR A 361 -1.76 7.24 8.39
N GLY A 362 -1.88 7.30 7.07
CA GLY A 362 -1.11 8.23 6.23
C GLY A 362 0.40 7.96 6.28
N ILE A 363 1.17 8.79 5.57
CA ILE A 363 2.64 8.76 5.65
C ILE A 363 3.10 9.85 6.62
N PRO A 364 3.84 9.52 7.70
CA PRO A 364 4.18 10.47 8.75
C PRO A 364 4.96 11.71 8.28
N HIS A 365 4.64 12.87 8.84
CA HIS A 365 5.34 14.13 8.67
C HIS A 365 6.14 14.47 9.95
N ALA A 366 7.21 15.26 9.83
CA ALA A 366 7.89 15.85 10.97
C ALA A 366 7.64 17.36 11.00
N LEU A 367 7.28 17.87 12.17
CA LEU A 367 7.17 19.31 12.39
C LEU A 367 8.55 19.93 12.61
N GLU A 368 8.90 20.95 11.84
CA GLU A 368 10.22 21.58 11.89
C GLU A 368 10.37 22.65 12.97
N LYS A 369 9.26 23.30 13.36
CA LYS A 369 9.24 24.43 14.30
C LYS A 369 8.01 24.34 15.18
N ASP A 370 8.12 24.79 16.42
CA ASP A 370 6.97 24.89 17.34
C ASP A 370 5.84 25.68 16.67
N ASP A 371 4.61 25.23 16.86
CA ASP A 371 3.41 25.89 16.32
C ASP A 371 2.28 25.92 17.35
N VAL A 372 1.31 26.82 17.13
CA VAL A 372 0.06 26.90 17.88
C VAL A 372 -1.11 26.79 16.91
N TYR A 373 -1.99 25.82 17.17
CA TYR A 373 -3.20 25.59 16.38
C TYR A 373 -4.42 25.55 17.30
N ASN A 374 -5.39 26.43 17.07
CA ASN A 374 -6.62 26.53 17.86
C ASN A 374 -6.39 26.55 19.40
N GLY A 375 -5.34 27.27 19.84
CA GLY A 375 -4.98 27.37 21.26
C GLY A 375 -4.20 26.17 21.82
N TYR A 376 -3.86 25.18 20.98
CA TYR A 376 -3.02 24.03 21.34
C TYR A 376 -1.59 24.19 20.85
N PHE A 377 -0.63 23.85 21.70
CA PHE A 377 0.80 23.83 21.38
C PHE A 377 1.19 22.51 20.69
N ILE A 378 1.94 22.64 19.59
CA ILE A 378 2.45 21.51 18.80
C ILE A 378 3.99 21.65 18.77
N PRO A 379 4.75 20.76 19.44
CA PRO A 379 6.19 20.92 19.56
C PRO A 379 6.94 20.53 18.27
N ALA A 380 8.01 21.26 17.96
CA ALA A 380 8.99 20.89 16.95
C ALA A 380 9.53 19.48 17.21
N GLY A 381 9.77 18.73 16.13
CA GLY A 381 10.18 17.33 16.16
C GLY A 381 9.03 16.34 16.38
N ALA A 382 7.80 16.80 16.63
CA ALA A 382 6.64 15.91 16.67
C ALA A 382 6.43 15.22 15.33
N THR A 383 6.07 13.94 15.40
CA THR A 383 5.64 13.16 14.23
C THR A 383 4.14 13.34 14.03
N ILE A 384 3.74 13.87 12.89
CA ILE A 384 2.36 14.21 12.57
C ILE A 384 1.79 13.16 11.61
N HIS A 385 0.63 12.61 11.95
CA HIS A 385 -0.09 11.59 11.19
C HIS A 385 -1.44 12.12 10.76
N ALA A 386 -1.71 12.14 9.45
CA ALA A 386 -3.08 12.27 8.95
C ALA A 386 -3.70 10.87 8.99
N LEU A 387 -4.54 10.64 10.00
CA LEU A 387 -5.23 9.36 10.21
C LEU A 387 -6.32 9.21 9.15
N GLU A 388 -5.92 8.73 7.98
CA GLU A 388 -6.79 8.60 6.82
C GLU A 388 -8.03 7.75 7.13
N TRP A 389 -7.87 6.66 7.90
CA TRP A 389 -8.99 5.84 8.36
C TRP A 389 -10.05 6.65 9.11
N GLY A 390 -9.62 7.63 9.91
CA GLY A 390 -10.51 8.51 10.65
C GLY A 390 -11.13 9.59 9.77
N ILE A 391 -10.35 10.15 8.85
CA ILE A 391 -10.81 11.15 7.87
C ILE A 391 -11.93 10.58 6.99
N THR A 392 -11.75 9.36 6.48
CA THR A 392 -12.75 8.70 5.61
C THR A 392 -13.98 8.16 6.35
N ARG A 393 -14.04 8.36 7.67
CA ARG A 393 -15.14 8.01 8.56
C ARG A 393 -15.72 9.20 9.32
N ASP A 394 -15.51 10.41 8.80
CA ASP A 394 -16.25 11.60 9.21
C ASP A 394 -17.67 11.50 8.64
N GLU A 395 -18.67 11.23 9.49
CA GLU A 395 -20.07 11.07 9.09
C GLU A 395 -20.67 12.33 8.44
N SER A 396 -20.09 13.51 8.68
CA SER A 396 -20.53 14.77 8.05
C SER A 396 -20.19 14.83 6.56
N MET A 397 -19.12 14.14 6.15
CA MET A 397 -18.67 14.04 4.75
C MET A 397 -19.09 12.71 4.11
N TYR A 398 -19.08 11.64 4.90
CA TYR A 398 -19.38 10.28 4.47
C TYR A 398 -20.49 9.68 5.35
N PRO A 399 -21.77 10.06 5.14
CA PRO A 399 -22.89 9.41 5.81
C PRO A 399 -22.84 7.90 5.59
N ASP A 400 -23.09 7.13 6.66
CA ASP A 400 -22.90 5.67 6.72
C ASP A 400 -21.50 5.26 6.18
N PRO A 401 -20.42 5.57 6.93
CA PRO A 401 -19.06 5.46 6.42
C PRO A 401 -18.55 4.01 6.35
N GLU A 402 -19.14 3.06 7.08
CA GLU A 402 -18.72 1.65 7.06
C GLU A 402 -19.30 0.88 5.88
N SER A 403 -20.41 1.33 5.31
CA SER A 403 -20.99 0.75 4.10
C SER A 403 -20.22 1.14 2.85
N PHE A 404 -20.05 0.17 1.95
CA PHE A 404 -19.54 0.42 0.61
C PHE A 404 -20.67 0.95 -0.27
N ASN A 405 -20.61 2.24 -0.64
CA ASN A 405 -21.69 2.91 -1.38
C ASN A 405 -21.14 3.89 -2.43
N PRO A 406 -20.90 3.43 -3.67
CA PRO A 406 -20.52 4.27 -4.81
C PRO A 406 -21.50 5.41 -5.13
N ASP A 407 -22.80 5.28 -4.85
CA ASP A 407 -23.78 6.34 -5.14
C ASP A 407 -23.46 7.65 -4.38
N ARG A 408 -22.68 7.58 -3.28
CA ARG A 408 -22.25 8.78 -2.55
C ARG A 408 -21.50 9.77 -3.45
N TRP A 409 -20.87 9.30 -4.51
CA TRP A 409 -20.12 10.13 -5.43
C TRP A 409 -20.97 10.67 -6.59
N LEU A 410 -22.17 10.12 -6.80
CA LEU A 410 -22.99 10.30 -8.00
C LEU A 410 -24.34 10.97 -7.74
N LYS A 411 -24.78 11.04 -6.49
CA LYS A 411 -26.11 11.56 -6.17
C LYS A 411 -26.06 12.87 -5.38
N PRO A 412 -26.85 13.90 -5.77
CA PRO A 412 -26.85 15.23 -5.14
C PRO A 412 -27.12 15.27 -3.65
N GLU A 413 -27.78 14.26 -3.08
CA GLU A 413 -28.04 14.21 -1.63
C GLU A 413 -26.78 14.02 -0.77
N TYR A 414 -25.65 13.58 -1.36
CA TYR A 414 -24.41 13.37 -0.61
C TYR A 414 -23.45 14.57 -0.71
N PRO A 415 -22.75 14.94 0.39
CA PRO A 415 -21.75 16.03 0.39
C PRO A 415 -20.59 15.80 -0.60
N THR A 416 -20.36 14.55 -0.98
CA THR A 416 -19.28 14.11 -1.88
C THR A 416 -19.57 14.31 -3.37
N TYR A 417 -20.83 14.56 -3.74
CA TYR A 417 -21.24 14.71 -5.14
C TYR A 417 -20.73 16.01 -5.77
N LYS A 418 -20.28 15.93 -7.03
CA LYS A 418 -19.75 17.04 -7.82
C LYS A 418 -20.07 16.86 -9.30
N GLU A 419 -20.31 17.95 -10.01
CA GLU A 419 -20.50 18.01 -11.48
C GLU A 419 -19.30 18.72 -12.16
N PRO A 420 -19.01 18.45 -13.45
CA PRO A 420 -19.72 17.52 -14.33
C PRO A 420 -19.37 16.04 -14.07
N LEU A 421 -20.32 15.13 -14.21
CA LEU A 421 -20.10 13.66 -14.16
C LEU A 421 -19.27 13.10 -15.33
N THR A 422 -18.86 13.94 -16.29
CA THR A 422 -17.81 13.58 -17.24
C THR A 422 -16.41 13.66 -16.62
N ARG A 423 -16.27 14.39 -15.50
CA ARG A 423 -15.01 14.59 -14.77
C ARG A 423 -15.03 13.97 -13.38
N PHE A 424 -16.12 14.13 -12.64
CA PHE A 424 -16.23 13.66 -11.25
C PHE A 424 -17.01 12.34 -11.17
N PRO A 425 -16.75 11.49 -10.17
CA PRO A 425 -15.66 11.59 -9.20
C PRO A 425 -14.27 11.45 -9.83
N ALA A 426 -13.30 12.13 -9.23
CA ALA A 426 -11.88 12.09 -9.58
C ALA A 426 -11.04 11.84 -8.32
N LEU A 427 -9.86 11.24 -8.49
CA LEU A 427 -8.91 10.98 -7.40
C LEU A 427 -8.12 12.23 -6.99
N ASP A 428 -8.02 13.23 -7.87
CA ASP A 428 -7.37 14.50 -7.59
C ASP A 428 -7.98 15.20 -6.37
N GLY A 429 -7.10 15.58 -5.43
CA GLY A 429 -7.49 16.27 -4.21
C GLY A 429 -8.18 15.37 -3.18
N PHE A 430 -8.23 14.05 -3.37
CA PHE A 430 -8.72 13.12 -2.37
C PHE A 430 -7.67 12.92 -1.25
N SER A 431 -8.10 12.96 0.02
CA SER A 431 -7.25 12.92 1.22
C SER A 431 -6.24 11.77 1.24
N GLN A 432 -6.62 10.60 0.70
CA GLN A 432 -5.75 9.42 0.59
C GLN A 432 -4.43 9.72 -0.13
N PHE A 433 -4.42 10.67 -1.06
CA PHE A 433 -3.24 11.06 -1.82
C PHE A 433 -2.42 12.17 -1.14
N GLY A 434 -2.78 12.54 0.08
CA GLY A 434 -2.01 13.44 0.95
C GLY A 434 -2.14 14.92 0.59
N PHE A 435 -1.47 15.75 1.40
CA PHE A 435 -1.73 17.18 1.45
C PHE A 435 -0.51 18.02 1.03
N GLY A 436 -0.80 19.19 0.45
CA GLY A 436 0.18 20.25 0.19
C GLY A 436 1.40 19.78 -0.60
N ARG A 437 2.59 20.11 -0.09
CA ARG A 437 3.86 19.79 -0.77
C ARG A 437 4.21 18.30 -0.80
N ARG A 438 3.45 17.43 -0.13
CA ARG A 438 3.72 15.99 -0.06
C ARG A 438 2.64 15.14 -0.74
N THR A 439 1.71 15.76 -1.47
CA THR A 439 0.71 15.05 -2.28
C THR A 439 1.34 14.04 -3.23
N CYS A 440 0.68 12.90 -3.43
CA CYS A 440 1.11 11.82 -4.30
C CYS A 440 1.38 12.34 -5.71
N GLN A 441 2.48 11.87 -6.32
CA GLN A 441 2.80 12.18 -7.72
C GLN A 441 2.33 11.07 -8.67
N GLY A 442 1.93 9.90 -8.15
CA GLY A 442 1.52 8.75 -8.94
C GLY A 442 0.02 8.66 -9.19
N ILE A 443 -0.76 9.71 -8.94
CA ILE A 443 -2.23 9.69 -9.16
C ILE A 443 -2.59 9.25 -10.59
N PRO A 444 -1.92 9.73 -11.67
CA PRO A 444 -2.23 9.27 -13.02
C PRO A 444 -2.14 7.75 -13.20
N ILE A 445 -1.09 7.12 -12.65
CA ILE A 445 -0.92 5.66 -12.69
C ILE A 445 -2.03 4.97 -11.91
N VAL A 446 -2.32 5.43 -10.69
CA VAL A 446 -3.35 4.83 -9.84
C VAL A 446 -4.72 4.89 -10.49
N ASP A 447 -5.07 6.04 -11.08
CA ASP A 447 -6.38 6.25 -11.70
C ASP A 447 -6.56 5.30 -12.90
N GLN A 448 -5.58 5.26 -13.81
CA GLN A 448 -5.63 4.40 -14.99
C GLN A 448 -5.57 2.90 -14.64
N ASP A 449 -4.68 2.48 -13.74
CA ASP A 449 -4.56 1.08 -13.34
C ASP A 449 -5.84 0.55 -12.68
N LEU A 450 -6.42 1.31 -11.74
CA LEU A 450 -7.62 0.87 -11.03
C LEU A 450 -8.85 0.92 -11.92
N PHE A 451 -8.99 1.95 -12.75
CA PHE A 451 -10.07 2.04 -13.73
C PHE A 451 -10.07 0.83 -14.67
N LEU A 452 -8.94 0.57 -15.33
CA LEU A 452 -8.84 -0.53 -16.30
C LEU A 452 -9.00 -1.90 -15.65
N THR A 453 -8.41 -2.09 -14.47
CA THR A 453 -8.41 -3.40 -13.80
C THR A 453 -9.75 -3.71 -13.16
N MET A 454 -10.33 -2.79 -12.38
CA MET A 454 -11.65 -3.03 -11.76
C MET A 454 -12.75 -3.12 -12.82
N GLY A 455 -12.71 -2.25 -13.84
CA GLY A 455 -13.61 -2.31 -14.98
C GLY A 455 -13.47 -3.61 -15.77
N GLY A 456 -12.22 -4.05 -16.01
CA GLY A 456 -11.93 -5.32 -16.67
C GLY A 456 -12.43 -6.54 -15.90
N ILE A 457 -12.26 -6.56 -14.56
CA ILE A 457 -12.78 -7.64 -13.71
C ILE A 457 -14.32 -7.67 -13.79
N ALA A 458 -14.99 -6.52 -13.64
CA ALA A 458 -16.45 -6.45 -13.72
C ALA A 458 -16.98 -6.82 -15.12
N TRP A 459 -16.27 -6.42 -16.18
CA TRP A 459 -16.61 -6.81 -17.55
C TRP A 459 -16.53 -8.33 -17.76
N ALA A 460 -15.47 -8.98 -17.25
CA ALA A 460 -15.18 -10.38 -17.51
C ALA A 460 -15.93 -11.35 -16.59
N PHE A 461 -16.02 -11.05 -15.30
CA PHE A 461 -16.37 -12.04 -14.26
C PHE A 461 -17.57 -11.64 -13.40
N ASN A 462 -18.28 -12.65 -12.92
CA ASN A 462 -19.08 -12.57 -11.70
C ASN A 462 -18.21 -13.08 -10.55
N ILE A 463 -17.85 -12.18 -9.63
CA ILE A 463 -17.14 -12.48 -8.40
C ILE A 463 -18.17 -12.96 -7.37
N GLN A 464 -17.97 -14.16 -6.84
CA GLN A 464 -18.91 -14.80 -5.91
C GLN A 464 -18.17 -15.50 -4.77
N ARG A 465 -18.86 -15.64 -3.63
CA ARG A 465 -18.34 -16.39 -2.49
C ARG A 465 -18.15 -17.84 -2.88
N LYS A 466 -16.99 -18.39 -2.53
CA LYS A 466 -16.70 -19.79 -2.76
C LYS A 466 -17.60 -20.67 -1.89
N ARG A 467 -18.02 -21.82 -2.41
CA ARG A 467 -18.84 -22.80 -1.70
C ARG A 467 -18.08 -24.08 -1.42
N ASN A 468 -18.35 -24.67 -0.25
CA ASN A 468 -17.91 -26.02 0.10
C ASN A 468 -18.66 -27.07 -0.74
N PRO A 469 -18.17 -28.32 -0.82
CA PRO A 469 -18.87 -29.42 -1.49
C PRO A 469 -20.29 -29.68 -0.98
N ASP A 470 -20.59 -29.30 0.27
CA ASP A 470 -21.92 -29.40 0.89
C ASP A 470 -22.86 -28.23 0.54
N GLY A 471 -22.39 -27.25 -0.25
CA GLY A 471 -23.14 -26.08 -0.70
C GLY A 471 -23.07 -24.86 0.24
N THR A 472 -22.47 -24.99 1.42
CA THR A 472 -22.29 -23.88 2.37
C THR A 472 -21.27 -22.87 1.85
N GLU A 473 -21.45 -21.58 2.16
CA GLU A 473 -20.49 -20.54 1.77
C GLU A 473 -19.26 -20.56 2.68
N ILE A 474 -18.08 -20.41 2.07
CA ILE A 474 -16.85 -20.14 2.82
C ILE A 474 -16.93 -18.68 3.30
N PRO A 475 -16.88 -18.44 4.63
CA PRO A 475 -16.98 -17.09 5.17
C PRO A 475 -15.76 -16.25 4.76
N VAL A 476 -16.01 -14.98 4.45
CA VAL A 476 -14.97 -14.00 4.12
C VAL A 476 -15.09 -12.83 5.10
N HIS A 477 -14.02 -12.53 5.81
CA HIS A 477 -14.03 -11.46 6.81
C HIS A 477 -13.99 -10.08 6.12
N TRP A 478 -14.89 -9.19 6.54
CA TRP A 478 -15.10 -7.88 5.90
C TRP A 478 -13.97 -6.86 6.18
N ASN A 479 -13.11 -7.12 7.17
CA ASN A 479 -12.06 -6.19 7.61
C ASN A 479 -10.82 -6.87 8.22
N ASP A 480 -10.38 -8.00 7.67
CA ASP A 480 -9.11 -8.63 8.08
C ASP A 480 -7.98 -8.16 7.14
N TYR A 481 -6.96 -7.48 7.70
CA TYR A 481 -5.94 -6.76 6.94
C TYR A 481 -4.53 -6.91 7.53
N THR A 482 -3.53 -6.95 6.65
CA THR A 482 -2.12 -7.06 7.04
C THR A 482 -1.64 -5.83 7.84
N PRO A 483 -0.71 -6.00 8.80
CA PRO A 483 -0.35 -4.94 9.76
C PRO A 483 0.75 -3.95 9.29
N LEU A 484 1.24 -4.08 8.05
CA LEU A 484 2.30 -3.22 7.52
C LEU A 484 1.79 -1.81 7.16
N LEU A 485 2.71 -0.90 6.81
CA LEU A 485 2.37 0.48 6.40
C LEU A 485 1.34 0.52 5.25
N ILE A 486 1.42 -0.44 4.34
CA ILE A 486 0.40 -0.65 3.31
C ILE A 486 -0.51 -1.79 3.77
N ALA A 487 -1.75 -1.45 4.08
CA ALA A 487 -2.76 -2.43 4.49
C ALA A 487 -3.33 -3.11 3.24
N LYS A 488 -3.34 -4.45 3.24
CA LYS A 488 -4.01 -5.28 2.22
C LYS A 488 -4.94 -6.27 2.92
N PRO A 489 -6.05 -6.70 2.31
CA PRO A 489 -6.86 -7.77 2.87
C PRO A 489 -6.01 -9.02 3.16
N ALA A 490 -6.35 -9.74 4.22
CA ALA A 490 -5.87 -11.10 4.46
C ALA A 490 -6.35 -12.04 3.34
N PHE A 491 -5.86 -13.29 3.34
CA PHE A 491 -6.17 -14.20 2.24
C PHE A 491 -7.65 -14.55 2.34
N PHE A 492 -8.36 -14.54 1.23
CA PHE A 492 -9.72 -15.02 1.17
C PHE A 492 -9.97 -15.76 -0.14
N GLU A 493 -10.86 -16.74 -0.08
CA GLU A 493 -11.25 -17.53 -1.24
C GLU A 493 -12.53 -16.96 -1.89
N PHE A 494 -12.58 -17.05 -3.21
CA PHE A 494 -13.72 -16.67 -4.01
C PHE A 494 -13.69 -17.42 -5.34
N ASP A 495 -14.82 -17.44 -6.03
CA ASP A 495 -14.93 -17.97 -7.38
C ASP A 495 -15.07 -16.83 -8.40
N THR A 496 -14.42 -17.00 -9.55
CA THR A 496 -14.59 -16.14 -10.73
C THR A 496 -15.37 -16.90 -11.78
N ILE A 497 -16.61 -16.50 -12.03
CA ILE A 497 -17.43 -17.11 -13.08
C ILE A 497 -17.36 -16.21 -14.32
N ILE A 498 -16.87 -16.74 -15.45
CA ILE A 498 -16.87 -16.00 -16.71
C ILE A 498 -18.30 -15.62 -17.10
N ARG A 499 -18.52 -14.37 -17.53
CA ARG A 499 -19.87 -13.85 -17.79
C ARG A 499 -20.50 -14.37 -19.09
N SER A 500 -19.69 -14.77 -20.08
CA SER A 500 -20.17 -15.45 -21.30
C SER A 500 -19.03 -16.13 -22.07
N PRO A 501 -19.32 -17.11 -22.96
CA PRO A 501 -18.32 -17.71 -23.84
C PRO A 501 -17.62 -16.69 -24.75
N GLU A 502 -18.34 -15.68 -25.24
CA GLU A 502 -17.76 -14.64 -26.09
C GLU A 502 -16.70 -13.81 -25.33
N LYS A 503 -16.91 -13.60 -24.03
CA LYS A 503 -15.93 -12.92 -23.17
C LYS A 503 -14.70 -13.78 -22.91
N GLU A 504 -14.84 -15.10 -22.83
CA GLU A 504 -13.70 -16.02 -22.77
C GLU A 504 -12.83 -15.91 -24.03
N ASP A 505 -13.46 -15.93 -25.20
CA ASP A 505 -12.75 -15.80 -26.48
C ASP A 505 -12.04 -14.44 -26.60
N LEU A 506 -12.72 -13.37 -26.18
CA LEU A 506 -12.12 -12.03 -26.13
C LEU A 506 -10.93 -11.97 -25.17
N LEU A 507 -11.05 -12.51 -23.94
CA LEU A 507 -9.93 -12.57 -22.98
C LEU A 507 -8.72 -13.31 -23.55
N ARG A 508 -8.96 -14.44 -24.22
CA ARG A 508 -7.90 -15.21 -24.88
C ARG A 508 -7.21 -14.38 -25.95
N SER A 509 -7.98 -13.71 -26.80
CA SER A 509 -7.44 -12.86 -27.88
C SER A 509 -6.63 -11.68 -27.35
N MET A 510 -7.11 -11.03 -26.29
CA MET A 510 -6.42 -9.93 -25.61
C MET A 510 -5.09 -10.41 -25.02
N PHE A 511 -5.07 -11.59 -24.40
CA PHE A 511 -3.84 -12.18 -23.86
C PHE A 511 -2.82 -12.54 -24.93
N GLU A 512 -3.23 -13.18 -26.03
CA GLU A 512 -2.30 -13.53 -27.11
C GLU A 512 -1.72 -12.27 -27.77
N ALA A 513 -2.51 -11.21 -27.96
CA ALA A 513 -1.99 -9.94 -28.46
C ALA A 513 -0.92 -9.34 -27.53
N ALA A 514 -1.19 -9.28 -26.23
CA ALA A 514 -0.23 -8.79 -25.24
C ALA A 514 1.05 -9.65 -25.17
N LYS A 515 0.92 -10.97 -25.38
CA LYS A 515 2.03 -11.92 -25.37
C LYS A 515 2.89 -11.83 -26.64
N GLU A 516 2.29 -11.70 -27.81
CA GLU A 516 3.03 -11.52 -29.08
C GLU A 516 3.93 -10.28 -29.03
N GLU A 517 3.44 -9.19 -28.45
CA GLU A 517 4.23 -7.98 -28.21
C GLU A 517 5.38 -8.24 -27.23
N GLU A 518 5.16 -8.97 -26.14
CA GLU A 518 6.22 -9.34 -25.18
C GLU A 518 7.27 -10.25 -25.83
N GLU A 519 6.87 -11.25 -26.61
CA GLU A 519 7.81 -12.12 -27.34
C GLU A 519 8.61 -11.33 -28.40
N HIS A 520 7.98 -10.34 -29.04
CA HIS A 520 8.66 -9.43 -29.96
C HIS A 520 9.71 -8.58 -29.22
N GLU A 521 9.36 -7.98 -28.08
CA GLU A 521 10.27 -7.23 -27.21
C GLU A 521 11.46 -8.10 -26.76
N GLU A 522 11.19 -9.32 -26.27
CA GLU A 522 12.23 -10.27 -25.84
C GLU A 522 13.15 -10.68 -27.00
N LYS A 523 12.60 -10.89 -28.20
CA LYS A 523 13.38 -11.23 -29.38
C LYS A 523 14.28 -10.06 -29.80
N MET A 524 13.78 -8.84 -29.78
CA MET A 524 14.59 -7.64 -30.06
C MET A 524 15.69 -7.44 -29.01
N MET A 525 15.39 -7.70 -27.73
CA MET A 525 16.38 -7.68 -26.65
C MET A 525 17.50 -8.73 -26.90
N LYS A 526 17.14 -9.97 -27.27
CA LYS A 526 18.11 -11.04 -27.57
C LYS A 526 18.96 -10.77 -28.82
N LEU A 527 18.38 -10.14 -29.84
CA LEU A 527 19.11 -9.76 -31.07
C LEU A 527 20.08 -8.58 -30.84
N GLY A 528 19.90 -7.82 -29.76
CA GLY A 528 20.69 -6.65 -29.43
C GLY A 528 21.81 -6.87 -28.39
N MET A 529 21.89 -7.99 -27.66
CA MET A 529 22.85 -8.13 -26.55
C MET A 529 23.89 -9.24 -26.74
N PRO A 530 25.16 -9.01 -26.35
CA PRO A 530 26.08 -10.09 -25.99
C PRO A 530 25.61 -10.74 -24.67
N ASP A 531 25.71 -12.06 -24.61
CA ASP A 531 25.23 -12.95 -23.54
C ASP A 531 25.68 -12.50 -22.14
N ILE A 532 24.73 -12.15 -21.26
CA ILE A 532 24.98 -11.60 -19.91
C ILE A 532 25.19 -12.69 -18.85
N ASP A 533 25.01 -13.97 -19.21
CA ASP A 533 25.06 -15.10 -18.28
C ASP A 533 26.35 -15.93 -18.33
N THR A 534 27.36 -15.52 -19.11
CA THR A 534 28.63 -16.26 -19.17
C THR A 534 29.78 -15.47 -18.53
N PRO A 535 30.31 -15.89 -17.36
CA PRO A 535 31.59 -15.40 -16.88
C PRO A 535 32.66 -15.78 -17.92
N GLY A 536 33.45 -14.80 -18.37
CA GLY A 536 34.38 -14.94 -19.48
C GLY A 536 35.17 -16.25 -19.49
N GLN A 537 34.88 -17.12 -20.46
CA GLN A 537 35.74 -18.24 -20.81
C GLN A 537 36.40 -17.95 -22.16
N LYS A 538 37.74 -17.97 -22.13
CA LYS A 538 38.59 -17.98 -23.33
C LYS A 538 38.16 -19.13 -24.23
N LYS A 539 37.97 -18.81 -25.52
CA LYS A 539 37.76 -19.77 -26.60
C LYS A 539 38.82 -20.88 -26.57
N ASN A 540 38.39 -22.14 -26.51
CA ASN A 540 39.05 -23.28 -27.12
C ASN A 540 37.98 -24.28 -27.56
N GLY A 541 38.11 -24.77 -28.79
CA GLY A 541 37.05 -25.44 -29.54
C GLY A 541 36.79 -26.90 -29.16
N GLY A 542 35.60 -27.37 -29.57
CA GLY A 542 35.14 -28.76 -29.53
C GLY A 542 33.68 -28.87 -30.00
N ALA A 543 33.37 -29.88 -30.82
CA ALA A 543 32.17 -30.08 -31.64
C ALA A 543 30.87 -30.45 -30.84
N PRO A 544 29.67 -30.54 -31.49
CA PRO A 544 28.37 -30.30 -30.85
C PRO A 544 27.70 -31.57 -30.29
N MET A 545 26.86 -31.42 -29.26
CA MET A 545 25.85 -32.43 -28.88
C MET A 545 24.53 -31.81 -28.39
N SER A 546 23.48 -32.18 -29.12
CA SER A 546 22.10 -32.51 -28.71
C SER A 546 21.32 -31.61 -27.74
N THR A 547 20.23 -31.07 -28.28
CA THR A 547 19.11 -30.35 -27.66
C THR A 547 18.26 -31.18 -26.68
N LYS A 548 17.89 -30.59 -25.53
CA LYS A 548 16.57 -30.69 -24.85
C LYS A 548 16.46 -29.60 -23.75
N PRO A 549 15.33 -28.89 -23.60
CA PRO A 549 15.16 -27.89 -22.53
C PRO A 549 14.75 -28.55 -21.18
N PRO A 550 15.14 -28.00 -20.01
CA PRO A 550 14.70 -28.50 -18.72
C PRO A 550 13.31 -27.96 -18.33
N SER A 551 12.49 -28.84 -17.77
CA SER A 551 11.13 -28.60 -17.28
C SER A 551 11.06 -27.67 -16.06
N LEU A 552 10.09 -26.74 -16.07
CA LEU A 552 9.62 -25.99 -14.92
C LEU A 552 9.13 -26.91 -13.79
N THR A 553 9.87 -26.99 -12.69
CA THR A 553 9.34 -27.43 -11.40
C THR A 553 9.72 -26.43 -10.31
N MET A 554 8.68 -25.86 -9.72
CA MET A 554 8.72 -24.88 -8.64
C MET A 554 9.24 -25.55 -7.36
N ASN A 555 10.13 -24.86 -6.63
CA ASN A 555 10.86 -25.40 -5.50
C ASN A 555 9.92 -25.68 -4.30
N LEU A 556 9.75 -26.96 -3.94
CA LEU A 556 8.89 -27.47 -2.85
C LEU A 556 9.15 -26.81 -1.47
N ARG A 557 10.29 -26.15 -1.30
CA ARG A 557 10.70 -25.48 -0.07
C ARG A 557 9.89 -24.21 0.23
N GLN A 558 9.44 -23.48 -0.79
CA GLN A 558 8.61 -22.27 -0.61
C GLN A 558 7.19 -22.60 -0.15
N ARG A 559 6.60 -23.71 -0.64
CA ARG A 559 5.28 -24.18 -0.18
C ARG A 559 5.27 -24.52 1.31
N LYS A 560 6.39 -25.03 1.83
CA LYS A 560 6.53 -25.38 3.24
C LYS A 560 6.60 -24.16 4.14
N GLU A 561 7.32 -23.11 3.72
CA GLU A 561 7.45 -21.85 4.47
C GLU A 561 6.16 -20.99 4.49
N GLU A 562 5.26 -21.19 3.53
CA GLU A 562 3.92 -20.58 3.53
C GLU A 562 2.93 -21.40 4.36
N GLY A 563 2.93 -22.74 4.21
CA GLY A 563 2.09 -23.61 5.02
C GLY A 563 2.44 -23.59 6.52
N ASP A 564 3.71 -23.44 6.88
CA ASP A 564 4.14 -23.33 8.28
C ASP A 564 3.71 -21.99 8.91
N ARG A 565 3.59 -20.91 8.11
CA ARG A 565 3.03 -19.62 8.55
C ARG A 565 1.51 -19.71 8.73
N GLU A 566 0.82 -20.41 7.83
CA GLU A 566 -0.62 -20.63 7.90
C GLU A 566 -1.05 -21.41 9.15
N LYS A 567 -0.22 -22.39 9.56
CA LYS A 567 -0.46 -23.17 10.79
C LYS A 567 -0.33 -22.31 12.05
N GLN A 568 0.61 -21.37 12.06
CA GLN A 568 0.84 -20.47 13.20
C GLN A 568 -0.31 -19.47 13.42
N TYR A 569 -1.02 -19.07 12.35
CA TYR A 569 -2.21 -18.21 12.46
C TYR A 569 -3.42 -18.94 13.07
N ARG A 570 -3.69 -20.17 12.65
CA ARG A 570 -4.82 -20.96 13.19
C ARG A 570 -4.69 -21.30 14.67
N GLU A 571 -3.46 -21.40 15.18
CA GLU A 571 -3.23 -21.70 16.60
C GLU A 571 -3.43 -20.49 17.52
N HIS A 572 -3.36 -19.25 16.97
CA HIS A 572 -3.50 -18.00 17.73
C HIS A 572 -4.96 -17.55 17.94
N GLU A 573 -5.91 -18.07 17.16
CA GLU A 573 -7.36 -17.83 17.33
C GLU A 573 -7.94 -18.47 18.61
N ARG A 574 -7.18 -19.34 19.29
CA ARG A 574 -7.66 -20.08 20.47
C ARG A 574 -7.72 -19.26 21.77
N ASP A 575 -7.07 -18.10 21.85
CA ASP A 575 -6.81 -17.43 23.14
C ASP A 575 -7.39 -15.99 23.28
N ILE A 576 -8.43 -15.62 22.53
CA ILE A 576 -9.10 -14.31 22.69
C ILE A 576 -10.39 -14.47 23.52
N PRO A 577 -10.48 -13.94 24.76
CA PRO A 577 -11.71 -13.99 25.54
C PRO A 577 -12.64 -12.83 25.16
N GLY A 578 -13.86 -13.12 24.68
CA GLY A 578 -14.89 -12.07 24.57
C GLY A 578 -16.05 -12.25 23.56
N CYS A 579 -16.20 -13.37 22.85
CA CYS A 579 -17.30 -13.55 21.90
C CYS A 579 -18.18 -14.77 22.24
N PRO A 580 -19.53 -14.66 22.26
CA PRO A 580 -20.41 -15.76 22.64
C PRO A 580 -20.59 -16.72 21.47
N GLY A 581 -20.01 -17.92 21.58
CA GLY A 581 -20.14 -18.98 20.60
C GLY A 581 -19.08 -20.04 20.84
N ARG A 582 -19.38 -20.99 21.73
CA ARG A 582 -18.48 -22.12 22.01
C ARG A 582 -18.61 -23.12 20.87
N TRP A 583 -17.57 -23.32 20.07
CA TRP A 583 -17.51 -24.41 19.10
C TRP A 583 -16.97 -25.67 19.79
N ALA A 584 -17.66 -26.79 19.62
CA ALA A 584 -17.22 -28.10 20.09
C ALA A 584 -15.93 -28.52 19.38
N THR A 585 -15.02 -29.17 20.10
CA THR A 585 -13.72 -29.63 19.58
C THR A 585 -13.78 -31.07 19.09
N GLU A 586 -12.87 -31.46 18.19
CA GLU A 586 -12.64 -32.84 17.72
C GLU A 586 -12.34 -33.86 18.85
N SER A 587 -12.16 -33.42 20.10
CA SER A 587 -12.06 -34.28 21.29
C SER A 587 -13.41 -34.76 21.84
N ASP A 588 -14.53 -34.19 21.39
CA ASP A 588 -15.88 -34.55 21.87
C ASP A 588 -16.54 -35.66 21.03
N ILE A 589 -15.83 -36.17 20.01
CA ILE A 589 -16.31 -37.22 19.09
C ILE A 589 -15.85 -38.63 19.53
N ASP A 590 -14.99 -38.75 20.53
CA ASP A 590 -14.36 -40.04 20.88
C ASP A 590 -14.79 -40.67 22.22
N SER A 591 -15.94 -40.25 22.76
CA SER A 591 -16.58 -41.01 23.84
C SER A 591 -18.03 -41.35 23.47
N GLY A 592 -18.18 -42.49 22.79
CA GLY A 592 -19.48 -43.10 22.59
C GLY A 592 -20.16 -43.36 23.92
N ASN A 593 -21.19 -42.60 24.23
CA ASN A 593 -22.20 -43.01 25.19
C ASN A 593 -23.55 -42.38 24.86
N GLU A 594 -24.51 -43.24 24.56
CA GLU A 594 -25.93 -42.91 24.38
C GLU A 594 -26.51 -42.35 25.68
N LYS A 595 -27.23 -41.21 25.57
CA LYS A 595 -28.54 -40.88 26.21
C LYS A 595 -28.67 -39.39 26.47
N GLY A 596 -29.79 -38.80 26.03
CA GLY A 596 -30.40 -37.65 26.71
C GLY A 596 -30.76 -36.46 25.83
N TYR A 597 -31.94 -36.53 25.24
CA TYR A 597 -32.77 -35.38 24.83
C TYR A 597 -33.09 -34.51 26.06
N VAL A 598 -32.99 -33.17 25.99
CA VAL A 598 -33.82 -32.21 26.76
C VAL A 598 -33.95 -30.87 26.02
N ASP A 599 -35.20 -30.37 26.03
CA ASP A 599 -35.84 -29.24 25.34
C ASP A 599 -35.31 -27.81 25.52
N GLU A 600 -35.71 -26.98 24.56
CA GLU A 600 -35.94 -25.53 24.65
C GLU A 600 -36.91 -25.18 25.79
N ASP A 601 -36.49 -24.29 26.70
CA ASP A 601 -37.27 -23.17 27.27
C ASP A 601 -36.66 -22.71 28.60
N SER A 602 -36.21 -21.45 28.68
CA SER A 602 -36.55 -20.54 29.80
C SER A 602 -35.83 -19.19 29.73
N CYS A 603 -36.68 -18.15 29.81
CA CYS A 603 -36.45 -16.88 30.52
C CYS A 603 -35.68 -15.73 29.84
N SER A 604 -36.41 -15.00 29.01
CA SER A 604 -36.82 -13.59 29.20
C SER A 604 -35.95 -12.64 30.06
N GLY A 605 -35.59 -11.49 29.48
CA GLY A 605 -35.37 -10.26 30.26
C GLY A 605 -34.73 -9.07 29.54
N ARG A 606 -35.56 -8.04 29.26
CA ARG A 606 -35.25 -6.60 29.02
C ARG A 606 -34.77 -6.21 27.61
N SER A 607 -35.67 -5.79 26.73
CA SER A 607 -36.34 -4.46 26.60
C SER A 607 -35.55 -3.45 25.77
N SER A 608 -35.86 -3.43 24.47
CA SER A 608 -35.58 -2.36 23.51
C SER A 608 -36.45 -1.12 23.79
N PRO A 609 -35.99 0.12 23.53
CA PRO A 609 -36.88 1.23 23.27
C PRO A 609 -37.14 1.35 21.76
N THR A 610 -38.43 1.43 21.47
CA THR A 610 -39.11 1.50 20.19
C THR A 610 -38.80 2.80 19.44
N MET A 611 -38.59 2.68 18.13
CA MET A 611 -38.85 3.75 17.16
C MET A 611 -40.35 4.06 17.09
N LEU A 612 -40.70 5.30 16.75
CA LEU A 612 -41.80 5.72 15.84
C LEU A 612 -42.00 7.25 15.94
N PRO A 613 -42.58 7.92 14.92
CA PRO A 613 -42.71 7.56 13.51
C PRO A 613 -41.71 8.27 12.58
#